data_AF-A0A7X7XPP7-F1
#
_entry.id   AF-A0A7X7XPP7-F1
#
_cell.length_a   1.000
_cell.length_b   1.000
_cell.length_c   1.000
_cell.angle_alpha   90.00
_cell.angle_beta   90.00
_cell.angle_gamma   90.00
#
_symmetry.space_group_name_H-M   'P 1'
#
loop_
_entity.id
_entity.type
_entity.pdbx_description
1 polymer ?
#
loop_
_entity_poly.entity_id
_entity_poly.type
_entity_poly.pdbx_seq_one_letter_code
_entity_poly.pdbx_strand_id
1 'polypeptide(L)'
;MDGPVGLGRALGFVRCATRAFVAEADASGEALFLASECLDLEALFAELGVVPEPVDVEVSAVEALERASTELAGARPFVPLGLWAAVQALLARAVR
;
A
#
# COMPACT_ATOMS: atom_id res chain seq x y z
N MET A 1 -7.99 15.06 16.11
CA MET A 1 -7.00 15.68 15.22
C MET A 1 -6.77 14.65 14.14
N ASP A 2 -7.62 14.71 13.11
CA ASP A 2 -7.60 13.73 12.03
C ASP A 2 -6.33 13.99 11.22
N GLY A 3 -5.53 12.95 11.02
CA GLY A 3 -4.28 13.03 10.27
C GLY A 3 -4.51 13.48 8.82
N PRO A 4 -3.44 13.64 8.02
CA PRO A 4 -3.58 14.06 6.63
C PRO A 4 -4.56 13.15 5.90
N VAL A 5 -5.71 13.72 5.51
CA VAL A 5 -6.85 13.01 4.91
C VAL A 5 -6.35 12.14 3.77
N GLY A 6 -6.54 10.83 3.86
CA GLY A 6 -6.15 9.85 2.83
C GLY A 6 -4.91 8.99 3.16
N LEU A 7 -3.98 9.44 4.01
CA LEU A 7 -2.79 8.62 4.33
C LEU A 7 -3.13 7.35 5.12
N GLY A 8 -4.02 7.46 6.12
CA GLY A 8 -4.45 6.31 6.92
C GLY A 8 -5.19 5.27 6.08
N ARG A 9 -6.03 5.74 5.16
CA ARG A 9 -6.74 4.89 4.20
C ARG A 9 -5.82 4.26 3.15
N ALA A 10 -4.83 5.00 2.65
CA ALA A 10 -3.79 4.46 1.77
C ALA A 10 -3.04 3.32 2.46
N LEU A 11 -2.63 3.49 3.72
CA LEU A 11 -2.01 2.43 4.52
C LEU A 11 -2.97 1.24 4.73
N GLY A 12 -4.26 1.49 4.94
CA GLY A 12 -5.28 0.44 4.99
C GLY A 12 -5.31 -0.41 3.72
N PHE A 13 -5.27 0.22 2.55
CA PHE A 13 -5.18 -0.49 1.27
C PHE A 13 -3.85 -1.22 1.07
N VAL A 14 -2.71 -0.65 1.50
CA VAL A 14 -1.42 -1.38 1.48
C VAL A 14 -1.51 -2.66 2.30
N ARG A 15 -2.16 -2.65 3.47
CA ARG A 15 -2.40 -3.85 4.28
C ARG A 15 -3.31 -4.87 3.59
N CYS A 16 -4.31 -4.43 2.85
CA CYS A 16 -5.12 -5.31 2.01
C CYS A 16 -4.23 -5.98 0.95
N ALA A 17 -3.35 -5.23 0.29
CA ALA A 17 -2.41 -5.76 -0.69
C ALA A 17 -1.46 -6.79 -0.07
N THR A 18 -0.87 -6.50 1.11
CA THR A 18 -0.03 -7.45 1.85
C THR A 18 -0.75 -8.78 2.07
N ARG A 19 -2.00 -8.73 2.56
CA ARG A 19 -2.80 -9.94 2.83
C ARG A 19 -3.12 -10.71 1.56
N ALA A 20 -3.49 -10.01 0.49
CA ALA A 20 -3.81 -10.62 -0.79
C ALA A 20 -2.59 -11.33 -1.40
N PHE A 21 -1.42 -10.66 -1.42
CA PHE A 21 -0.18 -11.29 -1.89
C PHE A 21 0.24 -12.51 -1.05
N VAL A 22 0.07 -12.47 0.27
CA VAL A 22 0.36 -13.61 1.15
C VAL A 22 -0.59 -14.79 0.89
N ALA A 23 -1.85 -14.49 0.53
CA ALA A 23 -2.86 -15.51 0.23
C ALA A 23 -2.75 -16.08 -1.20
N GLU A 24 -2.02 -15.42 -2.09
CA GLU A 24 -1.83 -15.82 -3.48
C GLU A 24 -1.09 -17.18 -3.56
N ALA A 25 -1.68 -18.13 -4.28
CA ALA A 25 -1.05 -19.42 -4.53
C ALA A 25 -0.02 -19.31 -5.67
N ASP A 26 1.19 -18.84 -5.33
CA ASP A 26 2.28 -18.63 -6.29
C ASP A 26 3.48 -19.55 -6.00
N ALA A 27 3.76 -20.47 -6.92
CA ALA A 27 4.87 -21.42 -6.81
C ALA A 27 6.26 -20.79 -7.03
N SER A 28 6.31 -19.60 -7.65
CA SER A 28 7.57 -18.86 -7.86
C SER A 28 8.03 -18.13 -6.58
N GLY A 29 7.09 -17.83 -5.68
CA GLY A 29 7.32 -17.06 -4.46
C GLY A 29 7.39 -15.54 -4.70
N GLU A 30 7.22 -15.07 -5.93
CA GLU A 30 7.15 -13.65 -6.30
C GLU A 30 6.10 -12.89 -5.48
N ALA A 31 4.92 -13.49 -5.25
CA ALA A 31 3.89 -12.89 -4.42
C ALA A 31 4.36 -12.62 -2.98
N LEU A 32 5.18 -13.52 -2.39
CA LEU A 32 5.74 -13.30 -1.06
C LEU A 32 6.80 -12.18 -1.05
N PHE A 33 7.57 -12.01 -2.12
CA PHE A 33 8.49 -10.87 -2.24
C PHE A 33 7.72 -9.56 -2.33
N LEU A 34 6.66 -9.49 -3.15
CA LEU A 34 5.78 -8.32 -3.24
C LEU A 34 5.09 -8.02 -1.89
N ALA A 35 4.68 -9.05 -1.15
CA ALA A 35 4.15 -8.89 0.21
C ALA A 35 5.18 -8.27 1.17
N SER A 36 6.45 -8.68 1.08
CA SER A 36 7.51 -8.07 1.90
C SER A 36 7.73 -6.59 1.56
N GLU A 37 7.63 -6.23 0.28
CA GLU A 37 7.74 -4.83 -0.15
C GLU A 37 6.54 -3.99 0.32
N CYS A 38 5.34 -4.59 0.43
CA CYS A 38 4.23 -3.93 1.12
C CYS A 38 4.55 -3.65 2.59
N LEU A 39 5.23 -4.55 3.31
CA LEU A 39 5.64 -4.32 4.69
C LEU A 39 6.68 -3.19 4.82
N ASP A 40 7.59 -3.07 3.85
CA ASP A 40 8.52 -1.94 3.78
C ASP A 40 7.76 -0.61 3.59
N LEU A 41 6.69 -0.61 2.77
CA LEU A 41 5.79 0.55 2.68
C LEU A 41 5.11 0.85 4.01
N GLU A 42 4.61 -0.16 4.73
CA GLU A 42 4.01 0.03 6.06
C GLU A 42 4.99 0.69 7.04
N ALA A 43 6.27 0.32 6.99
CA ALA A 43 7.32 0.98 7.78
C ALA A 43 7.47 2.46 7.43
N LEU A 44 7.47 2.82 6.13
CA LEU A 44 7.51 4.23 5.70
C LEU A 44 6.30 5.02 6.22
N PHE A 45 5.10 4.44 6.21
CA PHE A 45 3.93 5.09 6.81
C PHE A 45 4.07 5.24 8.33
N ALA A 46 4.63 4.23 9.00
CA ALA A 46 4.85 4.26 10.45
C ALA A 46 5.86 5.34 10.86
N GLU A 47 6.92 5.55 10.08
CA GLU A 47 7.89 6.65 10.28
C GLU A 47 7.24 8.03 10.21
N LEU A 48 6.16 8.16 9.44
CA LEU A 48 5.36 9.39 9.34
C LEU A 48 4.29 9.51 10.45
N GLY A 49 4.22 8.53 11.37
CA GLY A 49 3.21 8.48 12.42
C GLY A 49 1.79 8.22 11.91
N VAL A 50 1.65 7.67 10.69
CA VAL A 50 0.34 7.39 10.10
C VAL A 50 -0.28 6.17 10.77
N VAL A 51 -1.50 6.36 11.29
CA VAL A 51 -2.31 5.26 11.82
C VAL A 51 -3.16 4.69 10.69
N PRO A 52 -3.17 3.36 10.50
CA PRO A 52 -3.97 2.71 9.47
C PRO A 52 -5.45 2.85 9.75
N GLU A 53 -6.21 3.25 8.72
CA GLU A 53 -7.66 3.13 8.75
C GLU A 53 -8.07 1.69 8.44
N PRO A 54 -9.08 1.14 9.12
CA PRO A 54 -9.61 -0.17 8.80
C PRO A 54 -10.30 -0.12 7.43
N VAL A 55 -9.70 -0.80 6.46
CA VAL A 55 -10.29 -1.04 5.16
C VAL A 55 -10.61 -2.53 5.08
N ASP A 56 -11.89 -2.86 4.98
CA ASP A 56 -12.37 -4.23 4.85
C ASP A 56 -12.96 -4.40 3.45
N VAL A 57 -12.11 -4.87 2.53
CA VAL A 57 -12.48 -5.09 1.15
C VAL A 57 -11.74 -6.31 0.59
N GLU A 58 -12.48 -7.24 -0.01
CA GLU A 58 -11.92 -8.35 -0.77
C GLU A 58 -11.64 -7.86 -2.19
N VAL A 59 -10.40 -7.43 -2.43
CA VAL A 59 -9.88 -7.02 -3.74
C VAL A 59 -8.56 -7.70 -4.02
N SER A 60 -8.15 -7.75 -5.28
CA SER A 60 -6.81 -8.22 -5.64
C SER A 60 -5.73 -7.31 -5.04
N ALA A 61 -4.51 -7.84 -4.89
CA ALA A 61 -3.40 -7.06 -4.37
C ALA A 61 -3.08 -5.83 -5.24
N VAL A 62 -3.19 -5.99 -6.57
CA VAL A 62 -3.01 -4.90 -7.54
C VAL A 62 -4.08 -3.82 -7.35
N GLU A 63 -5.35 -4.19 -7.27
CA GLU A 63 -6.44 -3.23 -7.08
C GLU A 63 -6.31 -2.49 -5.74
N ALA A 64 -5.87 -3.17 -4.68
CA ALA A 64 -5.54 -2.52 -3.41
C ALA A 64 -4.42 -1.47 -3.57
N LEU A 65 -3.33 -1.78 -4.28
CA LEU A 65 -2.25 -0.82 -4.54
C LEU A 65 -2.69 0.36 -5.41
N GLU A 66 -3.56 0.16 -6.39
CA GLU A 66 -4.15 1.23 -7.20
C GLU A 66 -5.01 2.17 -6.35
N ARG A 67 -5.79 1.63 -5.43
CA ARG A 67 -6.58 2.42 -4.48
C ARG A 67 -5.69 3.17 -3.50
N ALA A 68 -4.62 2.54 -2.99
CA ALA A 68 -3.63 3.23 -2.16
C ALA A 68 -2.98 4.41 -2.90
N SER A 69 -2.56 4.18 -4.16
CA SER A 69 -2.04 5.23 -5.06
C SER A 69 -3.04 6.37 -5.23
N THR A 70 -4.32 6.06 -5.42
CA THR A 70 -5.40 7.05 -5.57
C THR A 70 -5.57 7.92 -4.31
N GLU A 71 -5.59 7.29 -3.12
CA GLU A 71 -5.70 8.01 -1.85
C GLU A 71 -4.48 8.94 -1.63
N LEU A 72 -3.27 8.48 -1.96
CA LEU A 72 -2.06 9.32 -1.91
C LEU A 72 -2.12 10.48 -2.91
N ALA A 73 -2.66 10.27 -4.11
CA ALA A 73 -2.82 11.35 -5.09
C ALA A 73 -3.79 12.43 -4.58
N GLY A 74 -4.85 12.04 -3.86
CA GLY A 74 -5.75 12.97 -3.18
C GLY A 74 -5.09 13.75 -2.04
N ALA A 75 -4.11 13.15 -1.37
CA ALA A 75 -3.36 13.74 -0.27
C ALA A 75 -2.06 14.45 -0.69
N ARG A 76 -1.81 14.63 -2.00
CA ARG A 76 -0.50 14.97 -2.60
C ARG A 76 0.32 16.06 -1.89
N PRO A 77 -0.25 17.18 -1.40
CA PRO A 77 0.54 18.20 -0.68
C PRO A 77 1.26 17.68 0.58
N PHE A 78 0.80 16.55 1.13
CA PHE A 78 1.28 15.97 2.38
C PHE A 78 2.00 14.64 2.20
N VAL A 79 2.12 14.13 0.96
CA VAL A 79 2.77 12.86 0.67
C VAL A 79 4.25 13.08 0.40
N PRO A 80 5.16 12.52 1.22
CA PRO A 80 6.59 12.54 0.92
C PRO A 80 6.88 11.85 -0.41
N LEU A 81 7.77 12.44 -1.21
CA LEU A 81 8.11 11.92 -2.53
C LEU A 81 8.62 10.47 -2.48
N GLY A 82 9.36 10.10 -1.43
CA GLY A 82 9.85 8.73 -1.23
C GLY A 82 8.72 7.72 -1.08
N LEU A 83 7.69 8.06 -0.28
CA LEU A 83 6.51 7.21 -0.11
C LEU A 83 5.74 7.07 -1.42
N TRP A 84 5.49 8.18 -2.12
CA TRP A 84 4.83 8.15 -3.42
C TRP A 84 5.57 7.25 -4.41
N ALA A 85 6.87 7.47 -4.58
CA ALA A 85 7.69 6.73 -5.51
C ALA A 85 7.73 5.22 -5.19
N ALA A 86 7.81 4.87 -3.90
CA ALA A 86 7.81 3.47 -3.46
C ALA A 86 6.49 2.76 -3.82
N VAL A 87 5.34 3.40 -3.58
CA VAL A 87 4.03 2.85 -3.97
C VAL A 87 3.91 2.66 -5.48
N GLN A 88 4.32 3.66 -6.28
CA GLN A 88 4.27 3.54 -7.74
C GLN A 88 5.20 2.43 -8.27
N ALA A 89 6.39 2.29 -7.69
CA ALA A 89 7.36 1.28 -8.09
C ALA A 89 6.84 -0.14 -7.80
N LEU A 90 6.22 -0.34 -6.63
CA LEU A 90 5.61 -1.61 -6.28
C LEU A 90 4.43 -1.95 -7.19
N LEU A 91 3.53 -0.99 -7.43
CA LEU A 91 2.40 -1.17 -8.35
C LEU A 91 2.88 -1.56 -9.76
N ALA A 92 3.89 -0.87 -10.29
CA ALA A 92 4.45 -1.18 -11.61
C ALA A 92 5.15 -2.56 -11.69
N ARG A 93 5.49 -3.17 -10.56
CA ARG A 93 5.99 -4.55 -10.50
C ARG A 93 4.86 -5.55 -10.37
N ALA A 94 3.87 -5.27 -9.53
CA ALA A 94 2.72 -6.14 -9.32
C ALA A 94 1.86 -6.35 -10.58
N VAL A 95 1.94 -5.45 -11.57
CA VAL A 95 1.20 -5.53 -12.84
C VAL A 95 1.98 -6.29 -13.93
N ARG A 96 3.26 -6.61 -13.72
CA ARG A 96 4.07 -7.35 -14.68
C ARG A 96 3.86 -8.86 -14.58
#